data_AF-A0A963XXQ1-F1
#
_entry.id   AF-A0A963XXQ1-F1
#
_cell.length_a   1.000
_cell.length_b   1.000
_cell.length_c   1.000
_cell.angle_alpha   90.00
_cell.angle_beta   90.00
_cell.angle_gamma   90.00
#
_symmetry.space_group_name_H-M   'P 1'
#
loop_
_entity.id
_entity.type
_entity.pdbx_description
1 polymer ?
#
loop_
_entity_poly.entity_id
_entity_poly.type
_entity_poly.pdbx_seq_one_letter_code
_entity_poly.pdbx_strand_id
1 'polypeptide(L)'
;MALPPRVYYTLQEVTARWGCNIADVAGWAAAGKFHIMTGIGLVRCGEEIVAGRVVISPMDLMPLFRRCGTGPTEGVVRRIMTGERGQWQIITDPVGGVTVAVADMMVMADEVHAFEEENDMVRRVAAGPGASTPYDWEGMTVALVQRIHDRGLPSTQAELIAEMQDWFAEQSDGKKMPDSRSIRRRITPIWRALRREEA
;
A
#
# COMPACT_ATOMS: atom_id res chain seq x y z
N MET A 1 26.29 -5.16 2.08
CA MET A 1 25.08 -5.74 2.71
C MET A 1 23.88 -4.91 2.30
N ALA A 2 22.79 -5.55 1.87
CA ALA A 2 21.54 -4.84 1.61
C ALA A 2 20.89 -4.45 2.95
N LEU A 3 20.34 -3.23 3.04
CA LEU A 3 19.58 -2.80 4.19
C LEU A 3 18.21 -3.51 4.21
N PRO A 4 17.58 -3.68 5.39
CA PRO A 4 16.20 -4.15 5.49
C PRO A 4 15.23 -3.26 4.67
N PRO A 5 14.08 -3.80 4.26
CA PRO A 5 13.08 -3.02 3.54
C PRO A 5 12.53 -1.88 4.41
N ARG A 6 12.06 -0.83 3.74
CA ARG A 6 11.41 0.31 4.37
C ARG A 6 10.13 -0.14 5.10
N VAL A 7 9.94 0.35 6.32
CA VAL A 7 8.85 -0.09 7.22
C VAL A 7 7.62 0.83 7.15
N TYR A 8 7.82 2.12 6.88
CA TYR A 8 6.75 3.11 6.76
C TYR A 8 7.14 4.20 5.77
N TYR A 9 6.15 4.97 5.35
CA TYR A 9 6.31 6.20 4.57
C TYR A 9 5.70 7.36 5.33
N THR A 10 6.36 8.51 5.36
CA THR A 10 5.71 9.73 5.91
C THR A 10 4.56 10.16 4.99
N LEU A 11 3.61 10.95 5.49
CA LEU A 11 2.54 11.48 4.63
C LEU A 11 3.09 12.27 3.43
N GLN A 12 4.20 12.98 3.61
CA GLN A 12 4.85 13.71 2.52
C GLN A 12 5.40 12.76 1.47
N GLU A 13 6.07 11.67 1.87
CA GLU A 13 6.54 10.65 0.93
C GLU A 13 5.37 9.99 0.17
N VAL A 14 4.27 9.69 0.86
CA VAL A 14 3.05 9.15 0.24
C VAL A 14 2.46 10.11 -0.79
N THR A 15 2.32 11.40 -0.44
CA THR A 15 1.81 12.41 -1.39
C THR A 15 2.70 12.55 -2.63
N ALA A 16 4.02 12.55 -2.46
CA ALA A 16 4.98 12.64 -3.56
C ALA A 16 4.94 11.38 -4.44
N ARG A 17 4.87 10.21 -3.81
CA ARG A 17 4.81 8.90 -4.48
C ARG A 17 3.55 8.74 -5.32
N TRP A 18 2.41 9.22 -4.84
CA TRP A 18 1.12 9.11 -5.51
C TRP A 18 0.74 10.33 -6.35
N GLY A 19 1.54 11.41 -6.31
CA GLY A 19 1.27 12.64 -7.04
C GLY A 19 -0.07 13.29 -6.65
N CYS A 20 -0.45 13.20 -5.37
CA CYS A 20 -1.74 13.68 -4.86
C CYS A 20 -1.57 14.71 -3.72
N ASN A 21 -2.65 15.39 -3.36
CA ASN A 21 -2.63 16.34 -2.25
C ASN A 21 -2.76 15.57 -0.92
N ILE A 22 -2.17 16.11 0.17
CA ILE A 22 -2.31 15.51 1.51
C ILE A 22 -3.77 15.38 1.95
N ALA A 23 -4.66 16.27 1.48
CA ALA A 23 -6.10 16.18 1.70
C ALA A 23 -6.71 14.90 1.12
N ASP A 24 -6.22 14.42 -0.02
CA ASP A 24 -6.67 13.17 -0.65
C ASP A 24 -6.26 11.97 0.21
N VAL A 25 -4.99 11.96 0.65
CA VAL A 25 -4.45 10.92 1.56
C VAL A 25 -5.25 10.85 2.86
N ALA A 26 -5.50 12.00 3.49
CA ALA A 26 -6.32 12.07 4.70
C ALA A 26 -7.77 11.61 4.46
N GLY A 27 -8.35 11.95 3.30
CA GLY A 27 -9.68 11.52 2.90
C GLY A 27 -9.79 10.00 2.73
N TRP A 28 -8.82 9.36 2.08
CA TRP A 28 -8.79 7.90 1.92
C TRP A 28 -8.58 7.19 3.25
N ALA A 29 -7.72 7.71 4.12
CA ALA A 29 -7.55 7.18 5.46
C ALA A 29 -8.85 7.31 6.29
N ALA A 30 -9.55 8.44 6.21
CA ALA A 30 -10.84 8.63 6.88
C ALA A 30 -11.93 7.67 6.33
N ALA A 31 -11.82 7.26 5.07
CA ALA A 31 -12.67 6.24 4.44
C ALA A 31 -12.24 4.80 4.75
N GLY A 32 -11.22 4.59 5.60
CA GLY A 32 -10.77 3.27 6.04
C GLY A 32 -9.93 2.52 5.02
N LYS A 33 -9.30 3.22 4.06
CA LYS A 33 -8.44 2.58 3.05
C LYS A 33 -7.08 2.15 3.59
N PHE A 34 -6.58 2.86 4.60
CA PHE A 34 -5.35 2.59 5.34
C PHE A 34 -5.34 3.47 6.59
N HIS A 35 -4.40 3.25 7.49
CA HIS A 35 -4.32 4.01 8.73
C HIS A 35 -3.21 5.08 8.67
N ILE A 36 -3.53 6.28 9.19
CA ILE A 36 -2.50 7.27 9.51
C ILE A 36 -2.04 7.02 10.95
N MET A 37 -0.74 6.87 11.11
CA MET A 37 -0.08 6.57 12.38
C MET A 37 0.89 7.66 12.79
N THR A 38 1.21 7.72 14.07
CA THR A 38 2.28 8.55 14.62
C THR A 38 2.88 7.87 15.85
N GLY A 39 4.03 8.36 16.30
CA GLY A 39 4.64 7.96 17.57
C GLY A 39 4.21 8.91 18.69
N ILE A 40 3.85 8.36 19.85
CA ILE A 40 3.55 9.14 21.05
C ILE A 40 4.41 8.69 22.25
N GLY A 41 4.63 9.61 23.18
CA GLY A 41 5.15 9.30 24.51
C GLY A 41 4.11 8.57 25.38
N LEU A 42 4.42 8.41 26.67
CA LEU A 42 3.50 7.80 27.63
C LEU A 42 2.25 8.68 27.79
N VAL A 43 1.09 8.08 27.56
CA VAL A 43 -0.22 8.66 27.84
C VAL A 43 -1.05 7.68 28.64
N ARG A 44 -2.06 8.18 29.36
CA ARG A 44 -3.07 7.35 29.99
C ARG A 44 -4.37 7.38 29.18
N CYS A 45 -4.98 6.21 29.02
CA CYS A 45 -6.30 6.01 28.43
C CYS A 45 -7.17 5.26 29.45
N GLY A 46 -7.92 6.00 30.28
CA GLY A 46 -8.60 5.42 31.43
C GLY A 46 -7.59 4.90 32.45
N GLU A 47 -7.57 3.59 32.68
CA GLU A 47 -6.61 2.91 33.58
C GLU A 47 -5.33 2.44 32.87
N GLU A 48 -5.28 2.54 31.54
CA GLU A 48 -4.20 1.96 30.75
C GLU A 48 -3.14 2.99 30.41
N ILE A 49 -1.87 2.55 30.38
CA ILE A 49 -0.75 3.35 29.90
C ILE A 49 -0.41 2.88 28.49
N VAL A 50 -0.42 3.82 27.54
CA VAL A 50 -0.15 3.56 26.12
C VAL A 50 1.03 4.43 25.69
N ALA A 51 1.89 3.89 24.83
CA ALA A 51 3.00 4.61 24.20
C ALA A 51 3.40 3.97 22.87
N GLY A 52 4.25 4.67 22.11
CA GLY A 52 4.80 4.15 20.85
C GLY A 52 3.89 4.46 19.67
N ARG A 53 3.84 3.54 18.70
CA ARG A 53 3.09 3.73 17.46
C ARG A 53 1.59 3.57 17.68
N VAL A 54 0.82 4.59 17.32
CA VAL A 54 -0.64 4.62 17.45
C VAL A 54 -1.28 5.11 16.16
N VAL A 55 -2.52 4.68 15.92
CA VAL A 55 -3.36 5.20 14.84
C VAL A 55 -4.09 6.45 15.33
N ILE A 56 -4.16 7.46 14.46
CA ILE A 56 -4.82 8.74 14.72
C ILE A 56 -5.96 8.96 13.72
N SER A 57 -7.02 9.65 14.17
CA SER A 57 -8.18 9.96 13.34
C SER A 57 -7.86 11.16 12.42
N PRO A 58 -7.91 11.02 11.09
CA PRO A 58 -7.74 12.16 10.19
C PRO A 58 -8.84 13.21 10.37
N MET A 59 -10.04 12.77 10.78
CA MET A 59 -11.19 13.64 11.03
C MET A 59 -10.98 14.59 12.21
N ASP A 60 -10.16 14.19 13.19
CA ASP A 60 -9.85 15.03 14.36
C ASP A 60 -8.81 16.10 14.00
N LEU A 61 -8.12 15.91 12.87
CA LEU A 61 -6.97 16.69 12.42
C LEU A 61 -7.22 17.35 11.06
N MET A 62 -8.48 17.43 10.61
CA MET A 62 -8.86 18.01 9.32
C MET A 62 -8.21 19.37 9.01
N PRO A 63 -8.03 20.31 9.97
CA PRO A 63 -7.38 21.58 9.69
C PRO A 63 -5.95 21.45 9.14
N LEU A 64 -5.23 20.36 9.45
CA LEU A 64 -3.87 20.09 8.96
C LEU A 64 -3.82 19.72 7.48
N PHE A 65 -4.92 19.18 6.95
CA PHE A 65 -4.97 18.60 5.61
C PHE A 65 -5.63 19.54 4.59
N ARG A 66 -5.50 20.85 4.77
CA ARG A 66 -6.09 21.84 3.83
C ARG A 66 -5.39 21.76 2.47
N ARG A 67 -6.19 21.63 1.40
CA ARG A 67 -5.69 21.57 0.01
C ARG A 67 -4.81 22.77 -0.38
N CYS A 68 -5.13 23.95 0.12
CA CYS A 68 -4.41 25.19 -0.18
C CYS A 68 -3.08 25.35 0.60
N GLY A 69 -2.72 24.40 1.47
CA GLY A 69 -1.45 24.43 2.22
C GLY A 69 -1.40 25.46 3.36
N THR A 70 -2.48 26.19 3.64
CA THR A 70 -2.55 27.20 4.71
C THR A 70 -3.02 26.63 6.06
N GLY A 71 -2.91 25.31 6.23
CA GLY A 71 -3.23 24.64 7.49
C GLY A 71 -2.11 24.84 8.53
N PRO A 72 -2.41 24.65 9.83
CA PRO A 72 -1.34 24.49 10.80
C PRO A 72 -0.51 23.23 10.48
N THR A 73 0.73 23.20 10.97
CA THR A 73 1.65 22.06 10.82
C THR A 73 1.52 21.05 11.95
N GLU A 74 0.83 21.42 13.03
CA GLU A 74 0.63 20.64 14.24
C GLU A 74 -0.84 20.65 14.66
N GLY A 75 -1.31 19.54 15.19
CA GLY A 75 -2.66 19.39 15.73
C GLY A 75 -2.64 18.57 17.02
N VAL A 76 -3.77 18.56 17.70
CA VAL A 76 -3.92 17.89 18.99
C VAL A 76 -4.76 16.62 18.83
N VAL A 77 -4.18 15.49 19.20
CA VAL A 77 -4.84 14.18 19.23
C VAL A 77 -5.38 13.94 20.64
N ARG A 78 -6.68 13.64 20.74
CA ARG A 78 -7.36 13.32 22.01
C ARG A 78 -7.86 11.88 22.08
N ARG A 79 -7.82 11.17 20.97
CA ARG A 79 -8.10 9.75 20.91
C ARG A 79 -7.14 9.05 19.98
N ILE A 80 -6.81 7.84 20.34
CA ILE A 80 -5.86 6.99 19.62
C ILE A 80 -6.45 5.60 19.49
N MET A 81 -5.97 4.86 18.52
CA MET A 81 -6.24 3.43 18.43
C MET A 81 -4.90 2.69 18.45
N THR A 82 -4.81 1.67 19.30
CA THR A 82 -3.65 0.77 19.34
C THR A 82 -3.91 -0.42 18.43
N GLY A 83 -2.88 -0.87 17.72
CA GLY A 83 -2.99 -1.96 16.73
C GLY A 83 -3.48 -3.29 17.32
N GLU A 84 -3.39 -3.49 18.64
CA GLU A 84 -3.85 -4.71 19.31
C GLU A 84 -5.35 -4.73 19.60
N ARG A 85 -5.99 -3.56 19.73
CA ARG A 85 -7.36 -3.46 20.26
C ARG A 85 -8.41 -3.07 19.23
N GLY A 86 -8.01 -2.44 18.12
CA GLY A 86 -8.95 -2.02 17.06
C GLY A 86 -10.06 -1.06 17.53
N GLN A 87 -9.95 -0.52 18.74
CA GLN A 87 -10.93 0.36 19.37
C GLN A 87 -10.29 1.71 19.68
N TRP A 88 -11.06 2.78 19.45
CA TRP A 88 -10.66 4.14 19.81
C TRP A 88 -10.68 4.32 21.32
N GLN A 89 -9.57 4.80 21.86
CA GLN A 89 -9.40 5.11 23.28
C GLN A 89 -9.16 6.61 23.44
N ILE A 90 -9.83 7.22 24.43
CA ILE A 90 -9.65 8.63 24.75
C ILE A 90 -8.42 8.78 25.64
N ILE A 91 -7.57 9.75 25.32
CA ILE A 91 -6.44 10.14 26.17
C ILE A 91 -7.01 10.91 27.37
N THR A 92 -6.85 10.36 28.56
CA THR A 92 -7.29 10.97 29.82
C THR A 92 -6.17 11.73 30.51
N ASP A 93 -4.90 11.39 30.25
CA ASP A 93 -3.72 12.11 30.73
C ASP A 93 -2.63 12.10 29.64
N PRO A 94 -2.20 13.25 29.12
CA PRO A 94 -2.65 14.61 29.48
C PRO A 94 -4.08 14.91 28.99
N VAL A 95 -4.89 15.58 29.83
CA VAL A 95 -6.29 15.96 29.53
C VAL A 95 -6.42 16.80 28.23
N GLY A 96 -5.38 17.60 27.93
CA GLY A 96 -5.33 18.40 26.71
C GLY A 96 -5.23 17.58 25.42
N GLY A 97 -4.77 16.33 25.51
CA GLY A 97 -4.33 15.51 24.38
C GLY A 97 -2.83 15.68 24.11
N VAL A 98 -2.37 15.04 23.03
CA VAL A 98 -0.97 15.06 22.59
C VAL A 98 -0.85 15.85 21.30
N THR A 99 0.09 16.78 21.26
CA THR A 99 0.43 17.51 20.02
C THR A 99 1.21 16.59 19.08
N VAL A 100 0.82 16.56 17.81
CA VAL A 100 1.47 15.80 16.75
C VAL A 100 1.70 16.68 15.54
N ALA A 101 2.85 16.56 14.89
CA ALA A 101 3.16 17.28 13.66
C ALA A 101 2.84 16.42 12.44
N VAL A 102 2.45 17.07 11.33
CA VAL A 102 2.25 16.39 10.03
C VAL A 102 3.52 15.65 9.57
N ALA A 103 4.70 16.18 9.93
CA ALA A 103 5.99 15.57 9.61
C ALA A 103 6.22 14.21 10.29
N ASP A 104 5.55 13.97 11.44
CA ASP A 104 5.67 12.73 12.23
C ASP A 104 4.53 11.74 11.93
N MET A 105 3.70 12.05 10.93
CA MET A 105 2.61 11.18 10.49
C MET A 105 3.09 10.25 9.38
N MET A 106 2.70 8.98 9.50
CA MET A 106 3.17 7.91 8.64
C MET A 106 2.05 6.93 8.25
N VAL A 107 2.24 6.23 7.14
CA VAL A 107 1.46 5.07 6.72
C VAL A 107 2.41 3.88 6.64
N MET A 108 1.98 2.71 7.10
CA MET A 108 2.84 1.53 7.08
C MET A 108 3.07 1.06 5.63
N ALA A 109 4.27 0.54 5.37
CA ALA A 109 4.67 0.20 4.01
C ALA A 109 3.80 -0.89 3.38
N ASP A 110 3.32 -1.85 4.18
CA ASP A 110 2.36 -2.87 3.76
C ASP A 110 1.02 -2.26 3.34
N GLU A 111 0.47 -1.31 4.10
CA GLU A 111 -0.76 -0.59 3.74
C GLU A 111 -0.60 0.26 2.47
N VAL A 112 0.56 0.92 2.30
CA VAL A 112 0.88 1.66 1.07
C VAL A 112 0.90 0.71 -0.14
N HIS A 113 1.58 -0.43 -0.03
CA HIS A 113 1.66 -1.39 -1.13
C HIS A 113 0.31 -2.04 -1.43
N ALA A 114 -0.46 -2.39 -0.40
CA ALA A 114 -1.82 -2.93 -0.55
C ALA A 114 -2.72 -1.93 -1.27
N PHE A 115 -2.71 -0.66 -0.86
CA PHE A 115 -3.48 0.39 -1.52
C PHE A 115 -3.07 0.57 -2.99
N GLU A 116 -1.77 0.55 -3.30
CA GLU A 116 -1.27 0.66 -4.67
C GLU A 116 -1.69 -0.52 -5.55
N GLU A 117 -1.68 -1.72 -4.99
CA GLU A 117 -2.12 -2.93 -5.67
C GLU A 117 -3.62 -2.89 -5.96
N GLU A 118 -4.45 -2.55 -4.96
CA GLU A 118 -5.91 -2.44 -5.08
C GLU A 118 -6.37 -1.40 -6.10
N ASN A 119 -5.65 -0.28 -6.19
CA ASN A 119 -6.02 0.86 -7.05
C ASN A 119 -5.28 0.89 -8.39
N ASP A 120 -4.61 -0.21 -8.75
CA ASP A 120 -3.90 -0.35 -10.02
C ASP A 120 -2.82 0.76 -10.25
N MET A 121 -2.25 1.32 -9.18
CA MET A 121 -1.33 2.48 -9.22
C MET A 121 0.10 2.13 -9.62
N VAL A 122 0.35 0.88 -10.01
CA VAL A 122 1.65 0.38 -10.43
C VAL A 122 1.97 0.89 -11.86
N ARG A 123 2.51 2.12 -11.97
CA ARG A 123 3.66 2.42 -12.86
C ARG A 123 4.23 3.84 -12.74
N ARG A 124 5.57 3.86 -12.49
CA ARG A 124 6.61 4.88 -12.72
C ARG A 124 7.20 5.57 -11.48
N VAL A 125 7.99 4.80 -10.73
CA VAL A 125 9.38 5.20 -10.47
C VAL A 125 10.23 4.00 -10.86
N ALA A 126 11.33 4.22 -11.59
CA ALA A 126 12.32 3.18 -11.86
C ALA A 126 12.61 2.49 -10.53
N ALA A 127 12.44 1.16 -10.49
CA ALA A 127 12.66 0.37 -9.29
C ALA A 127 14.03 0.72 -8.71
N GLY A 128 14.03 1.43 -7.58
CA GLY A 128 15.19 1.44 -6.71
C GLY A 128 15.38 0.04 -6.14
N PRO A 129 16.61 -0.34 -5.75
CA PRO A 129 16.87 -1.69 -5.25
C PRO A 129 15.96 -2.00 -4.06
N GLY A 130 15.14 -3.06 -4.15
CA GLY A 130 14.42 -3.62 -2.99
C GLY A 130 12.89 -3.60 -3.01
N ALA A 131 12.22 -3.12 -4.07
CA ALA A 131 10.78 -3.35 -4.23
C ALA A 131 10.50 -4.76 -4.77
N SER A 132 10.78 -5.81 -3.97
CA SER A 132 10.44 -7.17 -4.34
C SER A 132 8.96 -7.41 -4.06
N THR A 133 8.15 -7.49 -5.11
CA THR A 133 6.86 -8.19 -4.99
C THR A 133 7.12 -9.62 -4.51
N PRO A 134 6.25 -10.23 -3.69
CA PRO A 134 6.45 -11.60 -3.20
C PRO A 134 6.35 -12.67 -4.30
N TYR A 135 5.91 -12.28 -5.50
CA TYR A 135 5.72 -13.14 -6.66
C TYR A 135 6.83 -12.95 -7.69
N ASP A 136 7.28 -14.06 -8.26
CA ASP A 136 8.27 -14.10 -9.33
C ASP A 136 7.66 -13.74 -10.70
N TRP A 137 7.41 -12.45 -10.88
CA TRP A 137 6.84 -11.94 -12.12
C TRP A 137 7.80 -11.95 -13.31
N GLU A 138 9.09 -11.88 -13.03
CA GLU A 138 10.13 -11.97 -14.06
C GLU A 138 10.19 -13.40 -14.59
N GLY A 139 10.23 -14.40 -13.70
CA GLY A 139 10.11 -15.81 -14.05
C GLY A 139 8.83 -16.13 -14.81
N MET A 140 7.68 -15.57 -14.41
CA MET A 140 6.42 -15.73 -15.16
C MET A 140 6.55 -15.19 -16.59
N THR A 141 7.25 -14.06 -16.76
CA THR A 141 7.46 -13.45 -18.09
C THR A 141 8.37 -14.33 -18.96
N VAL A 142 9.44 -14.89 -18.38
CA VAL A 142 10.31 -15.85 -19.08
C VAL A 142 9.53 -17.09 -19.51
N ALA A 143 8.75 -17.67 -18.59
CA ALA A 143 7.92 -18.84 -18.86
C ALA A 143 6.88 -18.57 -19.96
N LEU A 144 6.25 -17.39 -19.92
CA LEU A 144 5.30 -16.94 -20.93
C LEU A 144 5.95 -16.86 -22.33
N VAL A 145 7.15 -16.27 -22.43
CA VAL A 145 7.88 -16.13 -23.70
C VAL A 145 8.29 -17.50 -24.25
N GLN A 146 8.87 -18.36 -23.41
CA GLN A 146 9.24 -19.73 -23.80
C GLN A 146 8.02 -20.51 -24.31
N ARG A 147 6.92 -20.46 -23.56
CA ARG A 147 5.68 -21.14 -23.92
C ARG A 147 5.11 -20.64 -25.25
N ILE A 148 5.12 -19.33 -25.51
CA ILE A 148 4.62 -18.78 -26.79
C ILE A 148 5.56 -19.14 -27.94
N HIS A 149 6.88 -19.12 -27.71
CA HIS A 149 7.87 -19.55 -28.70
C HIS A 149 7.69 -21.03 -29.07
N ASP A 150 7.48 -21.90 -28.08
CA ASP A 150 7.45 -23.35 -28.29
C ASP A 150 6.08 -23.87 -28.76
N ARG A 151 4.99 -23.26 -28.31
CA ARG A 151 3.61 -23.75 -28.54
C ARG A 151 2.75 -22.77 -29.36
N GLY A 152 3.28 -21.61 -29.74
CA GLY A 152 2.51 -20.55 -30.37
C GLY A 152 1.50 -19.90 -29.41
N LEU A 153 0.66 -19.01 -29.93
CA LEU A 153 -0.43 -18.41 -29.15
C LEU A 153 -1.55 -19.44 -28.92
N PRO A 154 -2.13 -19.51 -27.70
CA PRO A 154 -3.36 -20.27 -27.47
C PRO A 154 -4.56 -19.65 -28.21
N SER A 155 -5.66 -20.38 -28.24
CA SER A 155 -6.88 -19.94 -28.91
C SER A 155 -7.54 -18.76 -28.20
N THR A 156 -7.41 -18.71 -26.86
CA THR A 156 -8.00 -17.64 -26.04
C THR A 156 -7.02 -17.07 -25.02
N GLN A 157 -7.26 -15.82 -24.62
CA GLN A 157 -6.51 -15.19 -23.54
C GLN A 157 -6.72 -15.90 -22.20
N ALA A 158 -7.90 -16.51 -22.00
CA ALA A 158 -8.24 -17.23 -20.78
C ALA A 158 -7.37 -18.47 -20.59
N GLU A 159 -7.09 -19.21 -21.67
CA GLU A 159 -6.15 -20.34 -21.65
C GLU A 159 -4.75 -19.90 -21.22
N LEU A 160 -4.26 -18.79 -21.80
CA LEU A 160 -2.94 -18.26 -21.44
C LEU A 160 -2.86 -17.82 -19.96
N ILE A 161 -3.95 -17.27 -19.43
CA ILE A 161 -4.04 -16.90 -18.02
C ILE A 161 -4.03 -18.14 -17.14
N ALA A 162 -4.81 -19.17 -17.47
CA ALA A 162 -4.85 -20.42 -16.73
C ALA A 162 -3.48 -21.10 -16.69
N GLU A 163 -2.77 -21.18 -17.83
CA GLU A 163 -1.42 -21.76 -17.88
C GLU A 163 -0.42 -21.02 -16.97
N MET A 164 -0.50 -19.68 -16.89
CA MET A 164 0.37 -18.92 -15.99
C MET A 164 -0.04 -19.05 -14.52
N GLN A 165 -1.31 -19.33 -14.24
CA GLN A 165 -1.77 -19.70 -12.89
C GLN A 165 -1.20 -21.04 -12.47
N ASP A 166 -1.27 -22.04 -13.35
CA ASP A 166 -0.71 -23.37 -13.09
C ASP A 166 0.81 -23.29 -12.88
N TRP A 167 1.51 -22.50 -13.70
CA TRP A 167 2.94 -22.25 -13.52
C TRP A 167 3.27 -21.65 -12.13
N PHE A 168 2.47 -20.69 -11.66
CA PHE A 168 2.65 -20.13 -10.30
C PHE A 168 2.36 -21.15 -9.21
N ALA A 169 1.36 -22.03 -9.41
CA ALA A 169 1.06 -23.10 -8.47
C ALA A 169 2.24 -24.10 -8.36
N GLU A 170 2.85 -24.45 -9.49
CA GLU A 170 4.02 -25.34 -9.57
C GLU A 170 5.27 -24.72 -8.93
N GLN A 171 5.57 -23.45 -9.22
CA GLN A 171 6.77 -22.77 -8.71
C GLN A 171 6.70 -22.45 -7.21
N SER A 172 5.49 -22.23 -6.67
CA SER A 172 5.30 -21.81 -5.29
C SER A 172 4.82 -22.92 -4.35
N ASP A 173 4.70 -24.17 -4.82
CA ASP A 173 4.09 -25.27 -4.07
C ASP A 173 2.69 -24.87 -3.54
N GLY A 174 1.95 -24.09 -4.36
CA GLY A 174 0.65 -23.49 -4.02
C GLY A 174 0.63 -22.43 -2.92
N LYS A 175 1.78 -22.06 -2.32
CA LYS A 175 1.83 -21.18 -1.14
C LYS A 175 1.83 -19.69 -1.44
N LYS A 176 2.16 -19.28 -2.67
CA LYS A 176 2.22 -17.87 -3.10
C LYS A 176 1.66 -17.70 -4.50
N MET A 177 0.33 -17.75 -4.60
CA MET A 177 -0.38 -17.48 -5.84
C MET A 177 -0.95 -16.06 -5.88
N PRO A 178 -0.60 -15.27 -6.91
CA PRO A 178 -1.34 -14.05 -7.21
C PRO A 178 -2.77 -14.39 -7.68
N ASP A 179 -3.70 -13.46 -7.48
CA ASP A 179 -5.06 -13.63 -7.95
C ASP A 179 -5.16 -13.58 -9.50
N SER A 180 -6.23 -14.18 -10.06
CA SER A 180 -6.45 -14.26 -11.51
C SER A 180 -6.52 -12.89 -12.18
N ARG A 181 -7.00 -11.85 -11.48
CA ARG A 181 -7.10 -10.48 -12.03
C ARG A 181 -5.71 -9.86 -12.14
N SER A 182 -4.83 -10.07 -11.17
CA SER A 182 -3.43 -9.62 -11.21
C SER A 182 -2.64 -10.24 -12.38
N ILE A 183 -2.80 -11.54 -12.61
CA ILE A 183 -2.16 -12.26 -13.74
C ILE A 183 -2.75 -11.76 -15.08
N ARG A 184 -4.08 -11.69 -15.19
CA ARG A 184 -4.78 -11.18 -16.38
C ARG A 184 -4.30 -9.79 -16.78
N ARG A 185 -4.15 -8.88 -15.81
CA ARG A 185 -3.71 -7.50 -16.05
C ARG A 185 -2.34 -7.43 -16.73
N ARG A 186 -1.44 -8.35 -16.39
CA ARG A 186 -0.08 -8.42 -16.97
C ARG A 186 -0.06 -9.09 -18.34
N ILE A 187 -0.91 -10.10 -18.55
CA ILE A 187 -1.01 -10.82 -19.83
C ILE A 187 -1.74 -10.00 -20.90
N THR A 188 -2.78 -9.25 -20.53
CA THR A 188 -3.61 -8.47 -21.49
C THR A 188 -2.82 -7.57 -22.46
N PRO A 189 -1.86 -6.74 -22.02
CA PRO A 189 -1.09 -5.92 -22.95
C PRO A 189 -0.24 -6.75 -23.92
N ILE A 190 0.37 -7.84 -23.45
CA ILE A 190 1.18 -8.75 -24.27
C ILE A 190 0.30 -9.45 -25.30
N TRP A 191 -0.85 -10.00 -24.86
CA TRP A 191 -1.85 -10.63 -25.71
C TRP A 191 -2.30 -9.72 -26.86
N ARG A 192 -2.64 -8.46 -26.55
CA ARG A 192 -3.06 -7.47 -27.55
C ARG A 192 -1.94 -7.10 -28.52
N ALA A 193 -0.70 -7.06 -28.07
CA ALA A 193 0.44 -6.76 -28.92
C ALA A 193 0.69 -7.91 -29.91
N LEU A 194 0.69 -9.16 -29.43
CA LEU A 194 0.95 -10.34 -30.25
C LEU A 194 -0.16 -10.59 -31.28
N ARG A 195 -1.43 -10.34 -30.94
CA ARG A 195 -2.54 -10.45 -31.91
C ARG A 195 -2.69 -9.27 -32.86
N ARG A 196 -2.02 -8.14 -32.61
CA ARG A 196 -1.99 -7.03 -33.59
C ARG A 196 -1.17 -7.38 -34.84
N GLU A 197 -0.30 -8.38 -34.77
CA GLU A 197 0.42 -8.91 -35.94
C GLU A 197 -0.41 -9.93 -36.74
N GLU A 198 -1.54 -10.40 -36.21
CA GLU A 198 -2.47 -11.32 -36.90
C GLU A 198 -3.62 -10.59 -37.64
N ALA A 199 -3.64 -9.25 -37.65
CA ALA A 199 -4.68 -8.42 -38.29
C ALA A 199 -4.20 -7.67 -39.53
#